data_AF-A0A7X4ARJ4-F1
#
_entry.id   AF-A0A7X4ARJ4-F1
#
_cell.length_a   1.000
_cell.length_b   1.000
_cell.length_c   1.000
_cell.angle_alpha   90.00
_cell.angle_beta   90.00
_cell.angle_gamma   90.00
#
_symmetry.space_group_name_H-M   'P 1'
#
loop_
_entity.id
_entity.type
_entity.pdbx_description
1 polymer ?
#
loop_
_entity_poly.entity_id
_entity_poly.type
_entity_poly.pdbx_seq_one_letter_code
_entity_poly.pdbx_strand_id
1 'polypeptide(L)'
;MVKAERNQDAQRIKNSLTDIRSRMYRQVLLQKIAAAVFYGFVLLAVLFLLNRVILLPMQMLNISWIVIVVAVIVGIGLSISHRKDLLSVARAVDEKMRLRERLGTALGLIQTDPQSEFAQLQIRDAAETLTTLDIAQIRPYRVPKLLKLFPIPLLLIGCSFAIPFFYEVPQPLTDLQQGVLDKAIQNLDGKQVKNSTLRERIADTVNQLKTAKDLDTAQRHLSDLKKEVRKQQSEQNAITEATEETQRFRGMDANQLAAELQTFAEQTEIPPELQAELRHLFERLAENLPEGPLNDSLNQIQGKSVTPETLQDIIDALEMMEKTTDLAQLEAQLTANQKELALATLETASQEGGIANSDGTPGQNAGSSEVQGTHEGALDADPQSALQATDTDKAENETDGEDATPLTGEETPTLQIDGQRLTLTAETSGNTQGFSDAITGEVSNNNPDYLPFSDVVLNAERAYAEAVDNNRIPVRYQAQIKAYLEAVSKENEKEPN
;
A
#
# COMPACT_ATOMS: atom_id res chain seq x y z
N MET A 1 72.70 34.50 -34.59
CA MET A 1 71.42 35.24 -34.67
C MET A 1 70.37 34.46 -35.48
N VAL A 2 70.64 34.12 -36.74
CA VAL A 2 69.69 33.42 -37.63
C VAL A 2 69.11 32.09 -37.09
N LYS A 3 69.92 31.25 -36.43
CA LYS A 3 69.41 29.99 -35.82
C LYS A 3 68.41 30.23 -34.67
N ALA A 4 68.53 31.33 -33.95
CA ALA A 4 67.65 31.64 -32.82
C ALA A 4 66.26 32.09 -33.29
N GLU A 5 66.20 32.93 -34.33
CA GLU A 5 64.94 33.37 -34.94
C GLU A 5 64.16 32.20 -35.55
N ARG A 6 64.84 31.27 -36.23
CA ARG A 6 64.21 30.06 -36.82
C ARG A 6 63.51 29.20 -35.77
N ASN A 7 64.15 28.99 -34.63
CA ASN A 7 63.55 28.21 -33.54
C ASN A 7 62.35 28.93 -32.92
N GLN A 8 62.37 30.27 -32.89
CA GLN A 8 61.30 31.09 -32.35
C GLN A 8 60.02 30.98 -33.19
N ASP A 9 60.11 31.00 -34.52
CA ASP A 9 58.93 30.91 -35.40
C ASP A 9 58.28 29.52 -35.36
N ALA A 10 59.09 28.45 -35.36
CA ALA A 10 58.59 27.09 -35.17
C ALA A 10 57.88 26.90 -33.81
N GLN A 11 58.41 27.52 -32.74
CA GLN A 11 57.78 27.51 -31.42
C GLN A 11 56.47 28.31 -31.40
N ARG A 12 56.42 29.48 -32.07
CA ARG A 12 55.20 30.29 -32.18
C ARG A 12 54.07 29.53 -32.87
N ILE A 13 54.36 28.83 -33.98
CA ILE A 13 53.38 28.00 -34.68
C ILE A 13 52.88 26.88 -33.77
N LYS A 14 53.79 26.16 -33.11
CA LYS A 14 53.41 25.08 -32.17
C LYS A 14 52.53 25.59 -31.02
N ASN A 15 52.92 26.69 -30.38
CA ASN A 15 52.20 27.28 -29.25
C ASN A 15 50.81 27.80 -29.65
N SER A 16 50.69 28.35 -30.86
CA SER A 16 49.39 28.86 -31.34
C SER A 16 48.46 27.71 -31.74
N LEU A 17 48.99 26.67 -32.39
CA LEU A 17 48.24 25.46 -32.69
C LEU A 17 47.82 24.70 -31.43
N THR A 18 48.65 24.67 -30.38
CA THR A 18 48.25 24.08 -29.09
C THR A 18 47.16 24.89 -28.40
N ASP A 19 47.19 26.23 -28.47
CA ASP A 19 46.10 27.06 -27.95
C ASP A 19 44.79 26.80 -28.71
N ILE A 20 44.82 26.84 -30.05
CA ILE A 20 43.66 26.52 -30.90
C ILE A 20 43.13 25.11 -30.60
N ARG A 21 44.02 24.11 -30.49
CA ARG A 21 43.65 22.75 -30.10
C ARG A 21 42.97 22.71 -28.74
N SER A 22 43.48 23.45 -27.76
CA SER A 22 42.91 23.49 -26.41
C SER A 22 41.50 24.07 -26.42
N ARG A 23 41.26 25.16 -27.18
CA ARG A 23 39.92 25.75 -27.35
C ARG A 23 38.98 24.80 -28.07
N MET A 24 39.46 24.16 -29.14
CA MET A 24 38.69 23.16 -29.88
C MET A 24 38.29 21.97 -29.00
N TYR A 25 39.21 21.51 -28.15
CA TYR A 25 38.97 20.44 -27.20
C TYR A 25 37.97 20.85 -26.13
N ARG A 26 38.11 22.03 -25.51
CA ARG A 26 37.16 22.55 -24.51
C ARG A 26 35.74 22.64 -25.05
N GLN A 27 35.56 23.05 -26.31
CA GLN A 27 34.24 23.12 -26.92
C GLN A 27 33.64 21.72 -27.15
N VAL A 28 34.44 20.77 -27.65
CA VAL A 28 33.98 19.39 -27.85
C VAL A 28 33.66 18.74 -26.51
N LEU A 29 34.50 18.95 -25.49
CA LEU A 29 34.29 18.52 -24.12
C LEU A 29 32.96 19.05 -23.57
N LEU A 30 32.74 20.36 -23.65
CA LEU A 30 31.51 20.99 -23.18
C LEU A 30 30.28 20.44 -23.93
N GLN A 31 30.37 20.24 -25.24
CA GLN A 31 29.28 19.67 -26.03
C GLN A 31 28.98 18.21 -25.66
N LYS A 32 30.00 17.38 -25.44
CA LYS A 32 29.85 15.96 -25.09
C LYS A 32 29.37 15.78 -23.65
N ILE A 33 29.89 16.57 -22.70
CA ILE A 33 29.40 16.61 -21.33
C ILE A 33 27.94 17.06 -21.30
N ALA A 34 27.61 18.17 -21.97
CA ALA A 34 26.23 18.66 -22.01
C ALA A 34 25.27 17.62 -22.60
N ALA A 35 25.69 16.88 -23.65
CA ALA A 35 24.90 15.81 -24.21
C ALA A 35 24.72 14.63 -23.25
N ALA A 36 25.81 14.17 -22.61
CA ALA A 36 25.75 13.06 -21.66
C ALA A 36 24.88 13.41 -20.44
N VAL A 37 25.03 14.62 -19.90
CA VAL A 37 24.19 15.13 -18.81
C VAL A 37 22.73 15.22 -19.24
N PHE A 38 22.43 15.73 -20.44
CA PHE A 38 21.07 15.76 -20.97
C PHE A 38 20.43 14.37 -21.03
N TYR A 39 21.13 13.37 -21.58
CA TYR A 39 20.63 11.99 -21.60
C TYR A 39 20.49 11.40 -20.18
N GLY A 40 21.38 11.75 -19.26
CA GLY A 40 21.26 11.40 -17.84
C GLY A 40 20.00 11.97 -17.21
N PHE A 41 19.66 13.23 -17.47
CA PHE A 41 18.41 13.85 -17.00
C PHE A 41 17.16 13.22 -17.62
N VAL A 42 17.19 12.86 -18.90
CA VAL A 42 16.08 12.14 -19.55
C VAL A 42 15.89 10.78 -18.90
N LEU A 43 16.97 10.02 -18.68
CA LEU A 43 16.91 8.74 -17.98
C LEU A 43 16.37 8.89 -16.56
N LEU A 44 16.80 9.93 -15.85
CA LEU A 44 16.33 10.25 -14.51
C LEU A 44 14.84 10.59 -14.49
N ALA A 45 14.37 11.39 -15.43
CA ALA A 45 12.95 11.72 -15.58
C ALA A 45 12.11 10.46 -15.79
N VAL A 46 12.56 9.54 -16.65
CA VAL A 46 11.92 8.24 -16.86
C VAL A 46 11.90 7.42 -15.57
N LEU A 47 13.01 7.38 -14.83
CA LEU A 47 13.12 6.62 -13.59
C LEU A 47 12.20 7.18 -12.48
N PHE A 48 12.06 8.50 -12.39
CA PHE A 48 11.11 9.16 -11.48
C PHE A 48 9.67 8.82 -11.83
N LEU A 49 9.34 8.85 -13.12
CA LEU A 49 8.01 8.45 -13.60
C LEU A 49 7.74 6.97 -13.28
N LEU A 50 8.74 6.09 -13.47
CA LEU A 50 8.64 4.67 -13.20
C LEU A 50 8.48 4.36 -11.71
N ASN A 51 9.23 5.05 -10.85
CA ASN A 51 9.10 4.91 -9.39
C ASN A 51 7.72 5.34 -8.89
N ARG A 52 7.05 6.26 -9.59
CA ARG A 52 5.68 6.65 -9.25
C ARG A 52 4.66 5.57 -9.58
N VAL A 53 4.96 4.70 -10.54
CA VAL A 53 4.11 3.57 -10.96
C VAL A 53 4.47 2.29 -10.22
N ILE A 54 5.77 2.06 -9.96
CA ILE A 54 6.32 0.86 -9.35
C ILE A 54 7.08 1.28 -8.10
N LEU A 55 6.66 0.78 -6.94
CA LEU A 55 7.31 1.04 -5.66
C LEU A 55 8.76 0.51 -5.69
N LEU A 56 9.73 1.36 -6.00
CA LEU A 56 11.14 1.00 -5.83
C LEU A 56 11.51 1.28 -4.36
N PRO A 57 12.00 0.27 -3.62
CA PRO A 57 12.31 0.39 -2.19
C PRO A 57 13.55 1.25 -1.88
N MET A 58 14.07 1.99 -2.87
CA MET A 58 15.33 2.73 -2.77
C MET A 58 15.07 4.23 -2.68
N GLN A 59 15.83 4.91 -1.81
CA GLN A 59 15.81 6.36 -1.69
C GLN A 59 16.24 7.01 -3.02
N MET A 60 15.29 7.62 -3.73
CA MET A 60 15.48 8.19 -5.07
C MET A 60 16.62 9.23 -5.15
N LEU A 61 16.91 9.89 -4.03
CA LEU A 61 17.99 10.87 -3.92
C LEU A 61 19.37 10.24 -4.18
N ASN A 62 19.60 9.02 -3.66
CA ASN A 62 20.87 8.31 -3.85
C ASN A 62 21.07 7.88 -5.31
N ILE A 63 20.01 7.36 -5.93
CA ILE A 63 20.06 6.94 -7.34
C ILE A 63 20.30 8.15 -8.25
N SER A 64 19.66 9.28 -7.96
CA SER A 64 19.81 10.51 -8.73
C SER A 64 21.27 10.98 -8.80
N TRP A 65 21.95 11.00 -7.65
CA TRP A 65 23.35 11.42 -7.60
C TRP A 65 24.25 10.48 -8.41
N ILE A 66 24.02 9.17 -8.30
CA ILE A 66 24.78 8.15 -9.04
C ILE A 66 24.62 8.35 -10.56
N VAL A 67 23.40 8.51 -11.05
CA VAL A 67 23.13 8.69 -12.49
C VAL A 67 23.82 9.94 -13.03
N ILE A 68 23.80 11.05 -12.28
CA ILE A 68 24.47 12.30 -12.67
C ILE A 68 25.99 12.12 -12.72
N VAL A 69 26.59 11.51 -11.69
CA VAL A 69 28.04 11.27 -11.63
C VAL A 69 28.48 10.36 -12.78
N VAL A 70 27.75 9.28 -13.04
CA VAL A 70 28.04 8.36 -14.15
C VAL A 70 27.93 9.07 -15.50
N ALA A 71 26.89 9.88 -15.72
CA ALA A 71 26.72 10.65 -16.95
C ALA A 71 27.90 11.62 -17.19
N VAL A 72 28.38 12.29 -16.15
CA VAL A 72 29.56 13.18 -16.24
C VAL A 72 30.82 12.39 -16.56
N ILE A 73 31.07 11.25 -15.90
CA ILE A 73 32.24 10.40 -16.16
C ILE A 73 32.23 9.90 -17.61
N VAL A 74 31.09 9.42 -18.10
CA VAL A 74 30.92 8.99 -19.50
C VAL A 74 31.16 10.15 -20.46
N GLY A 75 30.63 11.33 -20.17
CA GLY A 75 30.86 12.54 -20.95
C GLY A 75 32.34 12.92 -21.05
N ILE A 76 33.08 12.84 -19.93
CA ILE A 76 34.53 13.08 -19.89
C ILE A 76 35.28 12.00 -20.67
N GLY A 77 34.97 10.72 -20.46
CA GLY A 77 35.62 9.60 -21.15
C GLY A 77 35.46 9.66 -22.67
N LEU A 78 34.24 9.92 -23.15
CA LEU A 78 33.96 10.12 -24.57
C LEU A 78 34.71 11.34 -25.14
N SER A 79 34.91 12.39 -24.35
CA SER A 79 35.69 13.56 -24.78
C SER A 79 37.19 13.28 -24.87
N ILE A 80 37.76 12.54 -23.92
CA ILE A 80 39.19 12.21 -23.93
C ILE A 80 39.54 11.37 -25.16
N SER A 81 38.64 10.46 -25.57
CA SER A 81 38.79 9.66 -26.79
C SER A 81 38.88 10.49 -28.08
N HIS A 82 38.35 11.72 -28.08
CA HIS A 82 38.32 12.61 -29.26
C HIS A 82 39.54 13.54 -29.40
N ARG A 83 40.67 13.23 -28.76
CA ARG A 83 41.90 14.03 -28.91
C ARG A 83 42.39 13.99 -30.36
N LYS A 84 42.20 15.09 -31.09
CA LYS A 84 42.68 15.27 -32.46
C LYS A 84 44.18 15.57 -32.46
N ASP A 85 44.88 14.97 -33.42
CA ASP A 85 46.29 15.25 -33.66
C ASP A 85 46.52 16.71 -34.12
N LEU A 86 47.69 17.26 -33.80
CA LEU A 86 48.06 18.64 -34.15
C LEU A 86 48.04 18.87 -35.66
N LEU A 87 48.38 17.86 -36.47
CA LEU A 87 48.35 17.96 -37.92
C LEU A 87 46.92 18.02 -38.46
N SER A 88 46.00 17.29 -37.82
CA SER A 88 44.57 17.39 -38.11
C SER A 88 43.98 18.76 -37.72
N VAL A 89 44.45 19.34 -36.61
CA VAL A 89 44.07 20.69 -36.20
C VAL A 89 44.58 21.73 -37.18
N ALA A 90 45.85 21.63 -37.61
CA ALA A 90 46.44 22.54 -38.60
C ALA A 90 45.66 22.51 -39.92
N ARG A 91 45.34 21.32 -40.45
CA ARG A 91 44.51 21.18 -41.66
C ARG A 91 43.11 21.79 -41.49
N ALA A 92 42.48 21.57 -40.34
CA ALA A 92 41.15 22.14 -40.07
C ALA A 92 41.18 23.68 -39.97
N VAL A 93 42.27 24.26 -39.46
CA VAL A 93 42.47 25.71 -39.45
C VAL A 93 42.72 26.23 -40.86
N ASP A 94 43.56 25.54 -41.64
CA ASP A 94 43.85 25.92 -43.03
C ASP A 94 42.59 25.91 -43.90
N GLU A 95 41.76 24.88 -43.79
CA GLU A 95 40.50 24.77 -44.52
C GLU A 95 39.56 25.91 -44.13
N LYS A 96 39.39 26.16 -42.82
CA LYS A 96 38.44 27.14 -42.33
C LYS A 96 38.84 28.59 -42.63
N MET A 97 40.14 28.89 -42.59
CA MET A 97 40.68 30.21 -42.87
C MET A 97 41.19 30.35 -44.31
N ARG A 98 40.96 29.35 -45.16
CA ARG A 98 41.39 29.28 -46.58
C ARG A 98 42.89 29.52 -46.78
N LEU A 99 43.73 29.06 -45.86
CA LEU A 99 45.18 29.24 -45.88
C LEU A 99 45.91 28.30 -46.86
N ARG A 100 45.17 27.53 -47.69
CA ARG A 100 45.74 26.63 -48.73
C ARG A 100 46.84 25.70 -48.19
N GLU A 101 46.57 25.02 -47.08
CA GLU A 101 47.48 24.05 -46.43
C GLU A 101 48.79 24.63 -45.85
N ARG A 102 48.95 25.95 -45.79
CA ARG A 102 50.18 26.60 -45.31
C ARG A 102 50.60 26.14 -43.90
N LEU A 103 49.67 26.05 -42.94
CA LEU A 103 50.00 25.60 -41.58
C LEU A 103 50.28 24.11 -41.52
N GLY A 104 49.52 23.30 -42.27
CA GLY A 104 49.72 21.86 -42.38
C GLY A 104 51.09 21.51 -42.96
N THR A 105 51.49 22.16 -44.06
CA THR A 105 52.80 21.96 -44.69
C THR A 105 53.93 22.47 -43.81
N ALA A 106 53.80 23.67 -43.21
CA ALA A 106 54.81 24.20 -42.30
C ALA A 106 55.00 23.27 -41.08
N LEU A 107 53.91 22.75 -40.49
CA LEU A 107 54.00 21.81 -39.37
C LEU A 107 54.66 20.49 -39.78
N GLY A 108 54.34 19.96 -40.98
CA GLY A 108 54.99 18.78 -41.53
C GLY A 108 56.49 18.98 -41.72
N LEU A 109 56.89 20.11 -42.29
CA LEU A 109 58.30 20.46 -42.49
C LEU A 109 59.06 20.64 -41.17
N ILE A 110 58.42 21.22 -40.14
CA ILE A 110 59.01 21.30 -38.79
C ILE A 110 59.29 19.91 -38.21
N GLN A 111 58.51 18.89 -38.57
CA GLN A 111 58.67 17.52 -38.07
C GLN A 111 59.67 16.70 -38.89
N THR A 112 59.72 16.88 -40.21
CA THR A 112 60.52 16.05 -41.12
C THR A 112 61.88 16.64 -41.45
N ASP A 113 61.97 17.94 -41.77
CA ASP A 113 63.24 18.60 -42.14
C ASP A 113 63.21 20.11 -41.83
N PRO A 114 63.51 20.51 -40.58
CA PRO A 114 63.47 21.92 -40.18
C PRO A 114 64.68 22.74 -40.67
N GLN A 115 65.73 22.12 -41.24
CA GLN A 115 66.98 22.82 -41.58
C GLN A 115 67.05 23.24 -43.05
N SER A 116 66.23 22.67 -43.93
CA SER A 116 66.12 23.11 -45.33
C SER A 116 65.78 24.60 -45.44
N GLU A 117 66.47 25.31 -46.34
CA GLU A 117 66.22 26.74 -46.59
C GLU A 117 64.77 26.98 -47.05
N PHE A 118 64.23 26.06 -47.86
CA PHE A 118 62.84 26.09 -48.28
C PHE A 118 61.89 25.93 -47.09
N ALA A 119 62.19 24.99 -46.19
CA ALA A 119 61.38 24.77 -44.98
C ALA A 119 61.34 26.02 -44.10
N GLN A 120 62.46 26.72 -43.97
CA GLN A 120 62.53 27.94 -43.16
C GLN A 120 61.71 29.09 -43.75
N LEU A 121 61.71 29.26 -45.07
CA LEU A 121 60.87 30.26 -45.73
C LEU A 121 59.39 29.95 -45.52
N GLN A 122 58.99 28.69 -45.65
CA GLN A 122 57.59 28.28 -45.45
C GLN A 122 57.16 28.37 -43.97
N ILE A 123 58.04 28.05 -43.03
CA ILE A 123 57.80 28.23 -41.59
C ILE A 123 57.63 29.71 -41.25
N ARG A 124 58.46 30.59 -41.82
CA ARG A 124 58.38 32.03 -41.58
C ARG A 124 57.09 32.63 -42.16
N ASP A 125 56.73 32.28 -43.40
CA ASP A 125 55.47 32.71 -44.03
C ASP A 125 54.24 32.25 -43.22
N ALA A 126 54.25 31.00 -42.77
CA ALA A 126 53.19 30.46 -41.92
C ALA A 126 53.11 31.18 -40.56
N ALA A 127 54.25 31.50 -39.94
CA ALA A 127 54.30 32.21 -38.67
C ALA A 127 53.77 33.65 -38.79
N GLU A 128 54.14 34.36 -39.86
CA GLU A 128 53.64 35.70 -40.16
C GLU A 128 52.15 35.70 -40.49
N THR A 129 51.68 34.72 -41.25
CA THR A 129 50.24 34.54 -41.50
C THR A 129 49.47 34.33 -40.19
N LEU A 130 50.06 33.61 -39.24
CA LEU A 130 49.43 33.31 -37.94
C LEU A 130 49.28 34.55 -37.05
N THR A 131 50.18 35.54 -37.10
CA THR A 131 50.06 36.77 -36.29
C THR A 131 48.89 37.64 -36.73
N THR A 132 48.49 37.57 -38.00
CA THR A 132 47.32 38.28 -38.54
C THR A 132 46.01 37.55 -38.27
N LEU A 133 46.07 36.29 -37.81
CA LEU A 133 44.93 35.42 -37.69
C LEU A 133 44.20 35.66 -36.35
N ASP A 134 42.93 36.09 -36.42
CA ASP A 134 42.08 36.17 -35.24
C ASP A 134 41.62 34.77 -34.80
N ILE A 135 42.27 34.25 -33.75
CA ILE A 135 42.00 32.93 -33.17
C ILE A 135 40.53 32.81 -32.72
N ALA A 136 39.88 33.90 -32.31
CA ALA A 136 38.49 33.87 -31.84
C ALA A 136 37.50 33.58 -32.98
N GLN A 137 37.79 34.03 -34.20
CA GLN A 137 36.93 33.80 -35.37
C GLN A 137 36.98 32.35 -35.87
N ILE A 138 38.11 31.67 -35.69
CA ILE A 138 38.28 30.27 -36.11
C ILE A 138 37.26 29.37 -35.41
N ARG A 139 36.87 29.64 -34.16
CA ARG A 139 35.81 28.86 -33.51
C ARG A 139 35.16 29.66 -32.38
N PRO A 140 34.10 30.45 -32.68
CA PRO A 140 33.36 31.12 -31.62
C PRO A 140 32.74 30.07 -30.69
N TYR A 141 32.75 30.37 -29.39
CA TYR A 141 32.10 29.55 -28.39
C TYR A 141 30.60 29.48 -28.71
N ARG A 142 30.16 28.34 -29.26
CA ARG A 142 28.75 28.05 -29.48
C ARG A 142 28.24 27.19 -28.34
N VAL A 143 27.21 27.68 -27.65
CA VAL A 143 26.45 26.87 -26.70
C VAL A 143 25.86 25.65 -27.42
N PRO A 144 25.92 24.45 -26.83
CA PRO A 144 25.38 23.26 -27.45
C PRO A 144 23.87 23.42 -27.62
N LYS A 145 23.32 23.04 -28.79
CA LYS A 145 21.88 23.13 -29.06
C LYS A 145 21.04 22.40 -28.01
N LEU A 146 21.59 21.32 -27.45
CA LEU A 146 20.97 20.52 -26.39
C LEU A 146 20.72 21.32 -25.11
N LEU A 147 21.51 22.37 -24.83
CA LEU A 147 21.28 23.22 -23.65
C LEU A 147 19.93 23.94 -23.73
N LYS A 148 19.45 24.25 -24.94
CA LYS A 148 18.12 24.84 -25.15
C LYS A 148 16.98 23.86 -24.84
N LEU A 149 17.25 22.56 -24.90
CA LEU A 149 16.28 21.49 -24.61
C LEU A 149 16.31 21.05 -23.14
N PHE A 150 17.26 21.53 -22.35
CA PHE A 150 17.39 21.23 -20.93
C PHE A 150 16.14 21.47 -20.06
N PRO A 151 15.27 22.48 -20.30
CA PRO A 151 14.07 22.63 -19.49
C PRO A 151 13.06 21.48 -19.65
N ILE A 152 13.10 20.71 -20.74
CA ILE A 152 12.16 19.61 -20.99
C ILE A 152 12.26 18.49 -19.94
N PRO A 153 13.42 17.84 -19.73
CA PRO A 153 13.52 16.81 -18.69
C PRO A 153 13.31 17.36 -17.28
N LEU A 154 13.69 18.61 -17.01
CA LEU A 154 13.44 19.25 -15.72
C LEU A 154 11.95 19.43 -15.46
N LEU A 155 11.18 19.83 -16.49
CA LEU A 155 9.73 19.94 -16.43
C LEU A 155 9.08 18.57 -16.26
N LEU A 156 9.55 17.52 -16.94
CA LEU A 156 9.07 16.14 -16.73
C LEU A 156 9.28 15.67 -15.28
N ILE A 157 10.45 15.94 -14.70
CA ILE A 157 10.72 15.65 -13.29
C ILE A 157 9.76 16.44 -12.40
N GLY A 158 9.57 17.74 -12.64
CA GLY A 158 8.62 18.58 -11.91
C GLY A 158 7.18 18.08 -11.99
N CYS A 159 6.70 17.75 -13.19
CA CYS A 159 5.37 17.19 -13.40
C CYS A 159 5.18 15.83 -12.70
N SER A 160 6.24 15.03 -12.53
CA SER A 160 6.14 13.77 -11.80
C SER A 160 5.78 13.94 -10.32
N PHE A 161 6.08 15.10 -9.73
CA PHE A 161 5.66 15.43 -8.35
C PHE A 161 4.19 15.84 -8.25
N ALA A 162 3.57 16.30 -9.35
CA ALA A 162 2.16 16.70 -9.37
C ALA A 162 1.19 15.52 -9.52
N ILE A 163 1.65 14.39 -10.05
CA ILE A 163 0.84 13.17 -10.16
C ILE A 163 0.72 12.56 -8.77
N PRO A 164 -0.46 12.27 -8.19
CA PRO A 164 -0.59 11.63 -6.87
C PRO A 164 0.04 10.23 -6.85
N PHE A 165 0.41 9.72 -5.67
CA PHE A 165 1.01 8.38 -5.56
C PHE A 165 -0.12 7.37 -5.77
N PHE A 166 0.02 6.48 -6.76
CA PHE A 166 -0.97 5.42 -7.01
C PHE A 166 -0.86 4.25 -6.03
N TYR A 167 0.06 4.33 -5.07
CA TYR A 167 0.26 3.34 -4.03
C TYR A 167 0.27 4.05 -2.67
N GLU A 168 -0.44 3.48 -1.71
CA GLU A 168 -0.29 3.84 -0.31
C GLU A 168 1.06 3.29 0.15
N VAL A 169 2.01 4.18 0.48
CA VAL A 169 3.22 3.75 1.16
C VAL A 169 2.77 3.24 2.53
N PRO A 170 3.03 1.97 2.90
CA PRO A 170 2.69 1.47 4.21
C PRO A 170 3.36 2.39 5.24
N GLN A 171 2.56 3.15 5.97
CA GLN A 171 3.08 4.01 7.01
C GLN A 171 3.73 3.10 8.05
N PRO A 172 4.95 3.42 8.51
CA PRO A 172 5.53 2.68 9.62
C PRO A 172 4.58 2.76 10.81
N LEU A 173 4.48 1.66 11.58
CA LEU A 173 3.64 1.63 12.77
C LEU A 173 3.95 2.84 13.66
N THR A 174 2.91 3.55 14.06
CA THR A 174 3.03 4.60 15.07
C THR A 174 3.37 3.96 16.42
N ASP A 175 4.07 4.68 17.31
CA ASP A 175 4.46 4.18 18.64
C ASP A 175 3.26 3.57 19.42
N LEU A 176 2.06 4.17 19.28
CA LEU A 176 0.83 3.67 19.87
C LEU A 176 0.41 2.31 19.28
N GLN A 177 0.45 2.17 17.95
CA GLN A 177 0.14 0.90 17.27
C GLN A 177 1.15 -0.18 17.63
N GLN A 178 2.43 0.18 17.77
CA GLN A 178 3.48 -0.73 18.19
C GLN A 178 3.26 -1.21 19.63
N GLY A 179 2.84 -0.33 20.54
CA GLY A 179 2.48 -0.70 21.91
C GLY A 179 1.30 -1.68 22.00
N VAL A 180 0.27 -1.51 21.17
CA VAL A 180 -0.86 -2.45 21.09
C VAL A 180 -0.43 -3.78 20.50
N LEU A 181 0.42 -3.77 19.47
CA LEU A 181 0.98 -4.98 18.87
C LEU A 181 1.85 -5.76 19.88
N ASP A 182 2.70 -5.07 20.64
CA ASP A 182 3.53 -5.67 21.68
C ASP A 182 2.68 -6.30 22.80
N LYS A 183 1.59 -5.62 23.21
CA LYS A 183 0.62 -6.17 24.16
C LYS A 183 -0.06 -7.43 23.61
N ALA A 184 -0.45 -7.43 22.33
CA ALA A 184 -1.02 -8.61 21.68
C ALA A 184 -0.03 -9.78 21.64
N ILE A 185 1.25 -9.51 21.34
CA ILE A 185 2.34 -10.49 21.37
C ILE A 185 2.52 -11.06 22.79
N GLN A 186 2.60 -10.20 23.81
CA GLN A 186 2.77 -10.62 25.21
C GLN A 186 1.60 -11.48 25.70
N ASN A 187 0.38 -11.13 25.29
CA ASN A 187 -0.85 -11.88 25.58
C ASN A 187 -0.84 -13.28 24.98
N LEU A 188 -0.22 -13.46 23.81
CA LEU A 188 -0.13 -14.75 23.11
C LEU A 188 1.03 -15.62 23.63
N ASP A 189 2.18 -15.02 23.91
CA ASP A 189 3.39 -15.73 24.35
C ASP A 189 3.24 -16.33 25.76
N GLY A 190 2.41 -15.72 26.61
CA GLY A 190 2.19 -16.17 28.00
C GLY A 190 1.24 -17.35 28.16
N LYS A 191 0.52 -17.79 27.12
CA LYS A 191 -0.51 -18.84 27.25
C LYS A 191 0.04 -20.23 26.95
N GLN A 192 -0.05 -21.11 27.93
CA GLN A 192 0.27 -22.53 27.78
C GLN A 192 -0.91 -23.27 27.15
N VAL A 193 -0.92 -23.37 25.82
CA VAL A 193 -1.81 -24.29 25.12
C VAL A 193 -1.16 -25.68 25.11
N LYS A 194 -1.90 -26.69 25.57
CA LYS A 194 -1.42 -28.08 25.63
C LYS A 194 -1.36 -28.76 24.26
N ASN A 195 -2.21 -28.36 23.32
CA ASN A 195 -2.17 -28.85 21.94
C ASN A 195 -0.86 -28.41 21.26
N SER A 196 0.00 -29.36 20.91
CA SER A 196 1.32 -29.11 20.32
C SER A 196 1.23 -28.37 18.99
N THR A 197 0.25 -28.72 18.15
CA THR A 197 0.06 -28.10 16.82
C THR A 197 -0.38 -26.64 16.96
N LEU A 198 -1.31 -26.35 17.88
CA LEU A 198 -1.77 -24.99 18.12
C LEU A 198 -0.69 -24.15 18.78
N ARG A 199 0.08 -24.73 19.69
CA ARG A 199 1.23 -24.08 20.32
C ARG A 199 2.29 -23.68 19.30
N GLU A 200 2.60 -24.55 18.34
CA GLU A 200 3.51 -24.25 17.23
C GLU A 200 2.95 -23.11 16.35
N ARG A 201 1.66 -23.15 16.01
CA ARG A 201 0.99 -22.09 15.26
C ARG A 201 0.96 -20.75 15.99
N ILE A 202 0.73 -20.74 17.30
CA ILE A 202 0.79 -19.53 18.13
C ILE A 202 2.21 -18.96 18.10
N ALA A 203 3.24 -19.80 18.27
CA ALA A 203 4.64 -19.37 18.23
C ALA A 203 5.03 -18.80 16.85
N ASP A 204 4.61 -19.44 15.77
CA ASP A 204 4.81 -18.96 14.40
C ASP A 204 4.11 -17.61 14.18
N THR A 205 2.85 -17.49 14.61
CA THR A 205 2.08 -16.23 14.52
C THR A 205 2.75 -15.11 15.33
N VAL A 206 3.27 -15.40 16.53
CA VAL A 206 4.01 -14.43 17.35
C VAL A 206 5.28 -13.95 16.63
N ASN A 207 6.01 -14.84 15.97
CA ASN A 207 7.19 -14.47 15.18
C ASN A 207 6.81 -13.64 13.95
N GLN A 208 5.69 -13.96 13.29
CA GLN A 208 5.15 -13.18 12.17
C GLN A 208 4.72 -11.78 12.64
N LEU A 209 4.06 -11.66 13.80
CA LEU A 209 3.69 -10.38 14.40
C LEU A 209 4.90 -9.53 14.75
N LYS A 210 5.99 -10.11 15.28
CA LYS A 210 7.25 -9.40 15.56
C LYS A 210 7.94 -8.86 14.31
N THR A 211 7.67 -9.43 13.13
CA THR A 211 8.27 -9.03 11.86
C THR A 211 7.34 -8.20 10.98
N ALA A 212 6.06 -8.08 11.35
CA ALA A 212 5.06 -7.30 10.64
C ALA A 212 5.44 -5.81 10.68
N LYS A 213 5.47 -5.18 9.50
CA LYS A 213 5.79 -3.75 9.33
C LYS A 213 4.55 -2.86 9.25
N ASP A 214 3.39 -3.48 9.08
CA ASP A 214 2.11 -2.84 8.91
C ASP A 214 1.03 -3.58 9.70
N LEU A 215 0.01 -2.82 10.10
CA LEU A 215 -1.07 -3.28 10.96
C LEU A 215 -2.00 -4.28 10.25
N ASP A 216 -2.21 -4.10 8.94
CA ASP A 216 -3.04 -4.97 8.13
C ASP A 216 -2.47 -6.40 8.09
N THR A 217 -1.15 -6.52 7.93
CA THR A 217 -0.45 -7.81 7.98
C THR A 217 -0.59 -8.44 9.36
N ALA A 218 -0.41 -7.68 10.44
CA ALA A 218 -0.63 -8.19 11.80
C ALA A 218 -2.07 -8.68 12.03
N GLN A 219 -3.07 -7.94 11.55
CA GLN A 219 -4.48 -8.31 11.66
C GLN A 219 -4.82 -9.58 10.86
N ARG A 220 -4.23 -9.75 9.66
CA ARG A 220 -4.36 -10.98 8.87
C ARG A 220 -3.81 -12.19 9.61
N HIS A 221 -2.60 -12.09 10.17
CA HIS A 221 -2.00 -13.18 10.95
C HIS A 221 -2.86 -13.57 12.16
N LEU A 222 -3.40 -12.60 12.89
CA LEU A 222 -4.34 -12.87 13.99
C LEU A 222 -5.65 -13.49 13.50
N SER A 223 -6.15 -13.08 12.34
CA SER A 223 -7.38 -13.63 11.76
C SER A 223 -7.19 -15.09 11.35
N ASP A 224 -6.05 -15.45 10.78
CA ASP A 224 -5.75 -16.82 10.39
C ASP A 224 -5.58 -17.70 11.63
N LEU A 225 -4.89 -17.21 12.66
CA LEU A 225 -4.81 -17.92 13.94
C LEU A 225 -6.21 -18.11 14.57
N LYS A 226 -7.08 -17.11 14.54
CA LYS A 226 -8.46 -17.21 15.04
C LYS A 226 -9.28 -18.25 14.28
N LYS A 227 -9.14 -18.35 12.96
CA LYS A 227 -9.80 -19.39 12.15
C LYS A 227 -9.33 -20.78 12.57
N GLU A 228 -8.04 -20.96 12.82
CA GLU A 228 -7.50 -22.24 13.27
C GLU A 228 -7.99 -22.62 14.66
N VAL A 229 -8.02 -21.65 15.59
CA VAL A 229 -8.60 -21.85 16.94
C VAL A 229 -10.07 -22.26 16.84
N ARG A 230 -10.87 -21.59 15.99
CA ARG A 230 -12.28 -21.96 15.76
C ARG A 230 -12.45 -23.33 15.15
N LYS A 231 -11.57 -23.71 14.22
CA LYS A 231 -11.58 -25.04 13.62
C LYS A 231 -11.36 -26.11 14.69
N GLN A 232 -10.33 -25.96 15.51
CA GLN A 232 -10.07 -26.87 16.63
C GLN A 232 -11.20 -26.88 17.66
N GLN A 233 -11.79 -25.72 17.96
CA GLN A 233 -12.94 -25.63 18.86
C GLN A 233 -14.19 -26.29 18.27
N SER A 234 -14.41 -26.24 16.95
CA SER A 234 -15.53 -26.91 16.30
C SER A 234 -15.35 -28.43 16.28
N GLU A 235 -14.13 -28.91 16.02
CA GLU A 235 -13.77 -30.33 16.14
C GLU A 235 -14.02 -30.80 17.58
N GLN A 236 -13.60 -30.00 18.55
CA GLN A 236 -13.84 -30.26 19.97
C GLN A 236 -15.31 -30.31 20.34
N ASN A 237 -16.10 -29.32 19.93
CA ASN A 237 -17.53 -29.29 20.24
C ASN A 237 -18.25 -30.50 19.63
N ALA A 238 -17.91 -30.88 18.39
CA ALA A 238 -18.44 -32.09 17.76
C ALA A 238 -18.06 -33.35 18.55
N ILE A 239 -16.85 -33.41 19.10
CA ILE A 239 -16.46 -34.50 19.97
C ILE A 239 -17.23 -34.45 21.30
N THR A 240 -17.36 -33.29 21.95
CA THR A 240 -18.14 -33.16 23.19
C THR A 240 -19.59 -33.59 22.98
N GLU A 241 -20.22 -33.18 21.87
CA GLU A 241 -21.58 -33.59 21.49
C GLU A 241 -21.66 -35.10 21.24
N ALA A 242 -20.70 -35.69 20.52
CA ALA A 242 -20.60 -37.14 20.36
C ALA A 242 -20.38 -37.86 21.70
N THR A 243 -19.67 -37.22 22.65
CA THR A 243 -19.40 -37.77 23.97
C THR A 243 -20.62 -37.66 24.90
N GLU A 244 -21.42 -36.60 24.77
CA GLU A 244 -22.72 -36.43 25.43
C GLU A 244 -23.73 -37.47 24.92
N GLU A 245 -23.69 -37.84 23.64
CA GLU A 245 -24.49 -38.98 23.16
C GLU A 245 -24.09 -40.29 23.85
N THR A 246 -22.81 -40.47 24.21
CA THR A 246 -22.37 -41.59 25.06
C THR A 246 -22.74 -41.48 26.53
N GLN A 247 -23.15 -40.33 27.07
CA GLN A 247 -23.74 -40.28 28.41
C GLN A 247 -25.04 -41.10 28.50
N ARG A 248 -25.68 -41.43 27.36
CA ARG A 248 -26.77 -42.41 27.30
C ARG A 248 -26.31 -43.84 27.59
N PHE A 249 -25.02 -44.12 27.49
CA PHE A 249 -24.42 -45.38 27.89
C PHE A 249 -24.17 -45.35 29.40
N ARG A 250 -25.09 -45.98 30.14
CA ARG A 250 -25.07 -46.12 31.60
C ARG A 250 -25.07 -44.81 32.43
N GLY A 251 -25.28 -43.64 31.82
CA GLY A 251 -25.38 -42.38 32.56
C GLY A 251 -24.05 -41.81 33.04
N MET A 252 -22.92 -42.28 32.48
CA MET A 252 -21.58 -41.85 32.87
C MET A 252 -21.08 -40.72 32.00
N ASP A 253 -20.47 -39.70 32.61
CA ASP A 253 -19.74 -38.66 31.89
C ASP A 253 -18.40 -39.18 31.33
N ALA A 254 -17.74 -38.38 30.49
CA ALA A 254 -16.49 -38.77 29.83
C ALA A 254 -15.38 -39.17 30.83
N ASN A 255 -15.35 -38.55 32.01
CA ASN A 255 -14.34 -38.81 33.04
C ASN A 255 -14.63 -40.10 33.79
N GLN A 256 -15.90 -40.35 34.09
CA GLN A 256 -16.36 -41.61 34.66
C GLN A 256 -16.13 -42.76 33.69
N LEU A 257 -16.39 -42.54 32.40
CA LEU A 257 -16.09 -43.52 31.35
C LEU A 257 -14.59 -43.78 31.25
N ALA A 258 -13.75 -42.74 31.21
CA ALA A 258 -12.30 -42.89 31.19
C ALA A 258 -11.79 -43.65 32.43
N ALA A 259 -12.31 -43.34 33.62
CA ALA A 259 -11.96 -44.04 34.86
C ALA A 259 -12.41 -45.51 34.83
N GLU A 260 -13.63 -45.82 34.37
CA GLU A 260 -14.07 -47.21 34.22
C GLU A 260 -13.24 -47.96 33.18
N LEU A 261 -12.98 -47.36 32.02
CA LEU A 261 -12.10 -47.93 30.99
C LEU A 261 -10.71 -48.22 31.56
N GLN A 262 -10.20 -47.35 32.44
CA GLN A 262 -8.93 -47.58 33.11
C GLN A 262 -8.99 -48.76 34.08
N THR A 263 -10.08 -48.91 34.85
CA THR A 263 -10.27 -50.10 35.69
C THR A 263 -10.41 -51.39 34.87
N PHE A 264 -10.90 -51.31 33.63
CA PHE A 264 -10.96 -52.46 32.72
C PHE A 264 -9.60 -52.76 32.07
N ALA A 265 -8.80 -51.74 31.77
CA ALA A 265 -7.45 -51.93 31.24
C ALA A 265 -6.53 -52.65 32.24
N GLU A 266 -6.77 -52.50 33.55
CA GLU A 266 -6.02 -53.18 34.61
C GLU A 266 -6.45 -54.65 34.84
N GLN A 267 -7.61 -55.07 34.33
CA GLN A 267 -8.09 -56.45 34.47
C GLN A 267 -7.52 -57.35 33.39
N THR A 268 -6.96 -58.51 33.80
CA THR A 268 -6.30 -59.46 32.90
C THR A 268 -7.23 -60.11 31.88
N GLU A 269 -8.54 -60.18 32.18
CA GLU A 269 -9.56 -60.76 31.30
C GLU A 269 -10.83 -59.90 31.30
N ILE A 270 -11.18 -59.33 30.14
CA ILE A 270 -12.41 -58.57 29.95
C ILE A 270 -13.55 -59.55 29.60
N PRO A 271 -14.68 -59.55 30.32
CA PRO A 271 -15.80 -60.42 30.01
C PRO A 271 -16.31 -60.22 28.57
N PRO A 272 -16.68 -61.30 27.85
CA PRO A 272 -17.04 -61.21 26.42
C PRO A 272 -18.31 -60.36 26.18
N GLU A 273 -19.22 -60.30 27.15
CA GLU A 273 -20.42 -59.45 27.09
C GLU A 273 -20.05 -57.96 27.11
N LEU A 274 -19.08 -57.58 27.95
CA LEU A 274 -18.59 -56.21 28.10
C LEU A 274 -17.80 -55.77 26.87
N GLN A 275 -17.04 -56.70 26.27
CA GLN A 275 -16.32 -56.46 25.02
C GLN A 275 -17.28 -56.15 23.85
N ALA A 276 -18.43 -56.82 23.78
CA ALA A 276 -19.45 -56.54 22.77
C ALA A 276 -20.11 -55.17 22.98
N GLU A 277 -20.37 -54.79 24.24
CA GLU A 277 -20.94 -53.48 24.60
C GLU A 277 -19.99 -52.33 24.25
N LEU A 278 -18.70 -52.46 24.62
CA LEU A 278 -17.66 -51.49 24.30
C LEU A 278 -17.48 -51.32 22.79
N ARG A 279 -17.52 -52.43 22.04
CA ARG A 279 -17.39 -52.37 20.57
C ARG A 279 -18.51 -51.57 19.93
N HIS A 280 -19.75 -51.80 20.36
CA HIS A 280 -20.90 -51.07 19.85
C HIS A 280 -20.87 -49.57 20.26
N LEU A 281 -20.38 -49.26 21.45
CA LEU A 281 -20.15 -47.88 21.88
C LEU A 281 -19.08 -47.18 21.02
N PHE A 282 -17.94 -47.85 20.79
CA PHE A 282 -16.86 -47.30 19.97
C PHE A 282 -17.27 -47.13 18.51
N GLU A 283 -18.06 -48.04 17.96
CA GLU A 283 -18.61 -47.92 16.60
C GLU A 283 -19.53 -46.71 16.48
N ARG A 284 -20.43 -46.49 17.44
CA ARG A 284 -21.31 -45.32 17.45
C ARG A 284 -20.56 -44.00 17.65
N LEU A 285 -19.53 -43.99 18.50
CA LEU A 285 -18.65 -42.83 18.65
C LEU A 285 -17.92 -42.54 17.33
N ALA A 286 -17.34 -43.55 16.68
CA ALA A 286 -16.63 -43.39 15.42
C ALA A 286 -17.52 -42.83 14.29
N GLU A 287 -18.80 -43.24 14.23
CA GLU A 287 -19.76 -42.71 13.24
C GLU A 287 -20.06 -41.21 13.38
N ASN A 288 -19.99 -40.69 14.62
CA ASN A 288 -20.36 -39.31 14.92
C ASN A 288 -19.15 -38.38 15.12
N LEU A 289 -17.93 -38.92 15.17
CA LEU A 289 -16.71 -38.16 15.38
C LEU A 289 -16.13 -37.63 14.06
N PRO A 290 -15.67 -36.36 14.01
CA PRO A 290 -14.89 -35.87 12.88
C PRO A 290 -13.57 -36.66 12.75
N GLU A 291 -12.95 -36.64 11.56
CA GLU A 291 -11.62 -37.24 11.36
C GLU A 291 -10.61 -36.62 12.33
N GLY A 292 -9.88 -37.45 13.08
CA GLY A 292 -8.95 -37.00 14.11
C GLY A 292 -8.36 -38.16 14.91
N PRO A 293 -7.45 -37.90 15.88
CA PRO A 293 -6.71 -38.94 16.59
C PRO A 293 -7.60 -39.94 17.33
N LEU A 294 -8.71 -39.45 17.91
CA LEU A 294 -9.69 -40.29 18.58
C LEU A 294 -10.44 -41.18 17.57
N ASN A 295 -10.83 -40.63 16.42
CA ASN A 295 -11.48 -41.38 15.35
C ASN A 295 -10.53 -42.44 14.77
N ASP A 296 -9.25 -42.09 14.56
CA ASP A 296 -8.21 -43.03 14.11
C ASP A 296 -8.05 -44.19 15.11
N SER A 297 -7.96 -43.89 16.41
CA SER A 297 -7.88 -44.92 17.46
C SER A 297 -9.14 -45.79 17.50
N LEU A 298 -10.34 -45.22 17.35
CA LEU A 298 -11.60 -45.96 17.33
C LEU A 298 -11.74 -46.84 16.07
N ASN A 299 -11.35 -46.32 14.90
CA ASN A 299 -11.35 -47.08 13.65
C ASN A 299 -10.31 -48.20 13.65
N GLN A 300 -9.18 -48.03 14.35
CA GLN A 300 -8.17 -49.08 14.51
C GLN A 300 -8.70 -50.27 15.32
N ILE A 301 -9.70 -50.05 16.16
CA ILE A 301 -10.40 -51.08 16.96
C ILE A 301 -11.51 -51.76 16.13
N GLN A 302 -12.03 -51.11 15.08
CA GLN A 302 -12.98 -51.71 14.13
C GLN A 302 -12.33 -52.92 13.42
N GLY A 303 -12.66 -54.12 13.89
CA GLY A 303 -12.16 -55.40 13.36
C GLY A 303 -11.03 -56.06 14.15
N LYS A 304 -10.45 -55.41 15.16
CA LYS A 304 -9.47 -56.01 16.09
C LYS A 304 -10.09 -56.29 17.46
N SER A 305 -9.47 -57.17 18.25
CA SER A 305 -9.86 -57.39 19.65
C SER A 305 -9.43 -56.17 20.48
N VAL A 306 -10.32 -55.67 21.34
CA VAL A 306 -10.01 -54.59 22.29
C VAL A 306 -8.89 -55.09 23.21
N THR A 307 -7.68 -54.51 23.08
CA THR A 307 -6.54 -54.79 23.96
C THR A 307 -6.41 -53.69 25.02
N PRO A 308 -5.74 -53.96 26.16
CA PRO A 308 -5.46 -52.95 27.17
C PRO A 308 -4.74 -51.71 26.62
N GLU A 309 -3.86 -51.92 25.62
CA GLU A 309 -3.15 -50.85 24.92
C GLU A 309 -4.12 -49.93 24.18
N THR A 310 -5.07 -50.49 23.41
CA THR A 310 -6.08 -49.68 22.70
C THR A 310 -7.03 -48.94 23.65
N LEU A 311 -7.30 -49.51 24.83
CA LEU A 311 -8.08 -48.82 25.86
C LEU A 311 -7.30 -47.64 26.44
N GLN A 312 -6.00 -47.80 26.68
CA GLN A 312 -5.15 -46.71 27.13
C GLN A 312 -5.08 -45.58 26.09
N ASP A 313 -4.99 -45.91 24.79
CA ASP A 313 -5.01 -44.89 23.72
C ASP A 313 -6.34 -44.09 23.70
N ILE A 314 -7.47 -44.75 23.97
CA ILE A 314 -8.78 -44.08 24.08
C ILE A 314 -8.86 -43.23 25.35
N ILE A 315 -8.36 -43.72 26.48
CA ILE A 315 -8.33 -42.98 27.76
C ILE A 315 -7.47 -41.72 27.61
N ASP A 316 -6.28 -41.85 27.03
CA ASP A 316 -5.37 -40.74 26.78
C ASP A 316 -6.01 -39.70 25.84
N ALA A 317 -6.73 -40.16 24.82
CA ALA A 317 -7.49 -39.29 23.93
C ALA A 317 -8.65 -38.58 24.66
N LEU A 318 -9.41 -39.27 25.52
CA LEU A 318 -10.47 -38.68 26.34
C LEU A 318 -9.92 -37.66 27.34
N GLU A 319 -8.82 -37.95 28.02
CA GLU A 319 -8.18 -37.05 28.98
C GLU A 319 -7.54 -35.82 28.29
N MET A 320 -7.07 -35.98 27.05
CA MET A 320 -6.62 -34.84 26.23
C MET A 320 -7.77 -33.87 25.91
N MET A 321 -9.01 -34.34 25.84
CA MET A 321 -10.17 -33.52 25.46
C MET A 321 -10.74 -32.70 26.60
N GLU A 322 -10.63 -33.15 27.85
CA GLU A 322 -11.10 -32.39 29.02
C GLU A 322 -10.25 -31.12 29.27
N LYS A 323 -8.98 -31.15 28.85
CA LYS A 323 -7.98 -30.11 29.15
C LYS A 323 -8.07 -28.85 28.27
N THR A 324 -9.19 -28.60 27.60
CA THR A 324 -9.32 -27.65 26.48
C THR A 324 -10.21 -26.44 26.73
N THR A 325 -10.72 -26.27 27.94
CA THR A 325 -11.37 -25.04 28.43
C THR A 325 -10.56 -23.77 28.12
N ASP A 326 -9.27 -23.92 27.85
CA ASP A 326 -8.33 -22.89 27.43
C ASP A 326 -8.60 -22.31 26.01
N LEU A 327 -9.27 -23.05 25.10
CA LEU A 327 -9.50 -22.60 23.71
C LEU A 327 -10.51 -21.46 23.61
N ALA A 328 -11.62 -21.54 24.34
CA ALA A 328 -12.62 -20.46 24.36
C ALA A 328 -12.03 -19.16 24.92
N GLN A 329 -11.17 -19.27 25.94
CA GLN A 329 -10.45 -18.12 26.48
C GLN A 329 -9.42 -17.55 25.50
N LEU A 330 -8.77 -18.41 24.71
CA LEU A 330 -7.85 -17.98 23.65
C LEU A 330 -8.58 -17.25 22.53
N GLU A 331 -9.74 -17.75 22.08
CA GLU A 331 -10.55 -17.09 21.04
C GLU A 331 -11.05 -15.71 21.50
N ALA A 332 -11.54 -15.62 22.75
CA ALA A 332 -11.98 -14.36 23.33
C ALA A 332 -10.84 -13.32 23.37
N GLN A 333 -9.62 -13.77 23.74
CA GLN A 333 -8.46 -12.89 23.79
C GLN A 333 -7.95 -12.49 22.40
N LEU A 334 -7.95 -13.41 21.43
CA LEU A 334 -7.64 -13.08 20.04
C LEU A 334 -8.60 -12.02 19.50
N THR A 335 -9.89 -12.16 19.82
CA THR A 335 -10.92 -11.18 19.46
C THR A 335 -10.69 -9.84 20.15
N ALA A 336 -10.31 -9.83 21.43
CA ALA A 336 -9.96 -8.62 22.15
C ALA A 336 -8.73 -7.92 21.55
N ASN A 337 -7.66 -8.67 21.26
CA ASN A 337 -6.45 -8.14 20.63
C ASN A 337 -6.74 -7.56 19.23
N GLN A 338 -7.57 -8.24 18.42
CA GLN A 338 -8.02 -7.73 17.12
C GLN A 338 -8.81 -6.42 17.26
N LYS A 339 -9.70 -6.34 18.26
CA LYS A 339 -10.47 -5.13 18.54
C LYS A 339 -9.56 -3.98 18.97
N GLU A 340 -8.60 -4.22 19.87
CA GLU A 340 -7.64 -3.20 20.31
C GLU A 340 -6.78 -2.70 19.14
N LEU A 341 -6.31 -3.59 18.26
CA LEU A 341 -5.57 -3.20 17.06
C LEU A 341 -6.44 -2.36 16.12
N ALA A 342 -7.68 -2.76 15.86
CA ALA A 342 -8.61 -2.02 15.00
C ALA A 342 -8.96 -0.64 15.58
N LEU A 343 -9.09 -0.53 16.91
CA LEU A 343 -9.31 0.75 17.59
C LEU A 343 -8.09 1.67 17.48
N ALA A 344 -6.87 1.12 17.62
CA ALA A 344 -5.64 1.88 17.42
C ALA A 344 -5.53 2.42 15.98
N THR A 345 -6.01 1.68 14.97
CA THR A 345 -6.13 2.17 13.59
C THR A 345 -7.07 3.36 13.49
N LEU A 346 -8.24 3.29 14.14
CA LEU A 346 -9.24 4.34 14.09
C LEU A 346 -8.76 5.60 14.81
N GLU A 347 -8.11 5.46 15.96
CA GLU A 347 -7.60 6.60 16.74
C GLU A 347 -6.50 7.35 15.96
N THR A 348 -5.60 6.61 15.30
CA THR A 348 -4.57 7.22 14.43
C THR A 348 -5.16 7.90 13.20
N ALA A 349 -6.13 7.28 12.52
CA ALA A 349 -6.83 7.92 11.40
C ALA A 349 -7.63 9.17 11.81
N SER A 350 -8.20 9.18 13.03
CA SER A 350 -8.96 10.31 13.56
C SER A 350 -8.10 11.52 13.91
N GLN A 351 -6.79 11.35 14.17
CA GLN A 351 -5.89 12.47 14.41
C GLN A 351 -5.58 13.27 13.14
N GLU A 352 -5.71 12.66 11.95
CA GLU A 352 -5.55 13.37 10.67
C GLU A 352 -6.87 13.97 10.14
N GLY A 353 -8.03 13.41 10.54
CA GLY A 353 -9.35 13.95 10.21
C GLY A 353 -9.81 14.97 11.25
N GLY A 354 -9.87 16.25 10.89
CA GLY A 354 -10.37 17.29 11.79
C GLY A 354 -11.79 17.00 12.30
N ILE A 355 -11.90 16.55 13.55
CA ILE A 355 -13.18 16.33 14.22
C ILE A 355 -13.86 17.71 14.38
N ALA A 356 -15.11 17.83 13.94
CA ALA A 356 -15.91 19.02 14.19
C ALA A 356 -16.06 19.21 15.71
N ASN A 357 -15.88 20.44 16.18
CA ASN A 357 -16.19 20.77 17.55
C ASN A 357 -17.68 20.47 17.84
N SER A 358 -18.04 20.30 19.11
CA SER A 358 -19.42 20.00 19.53
C SER A 358 -20.44 21.08 19.16
N ASP A 359 -19.99 22.26 18.72
CA ASP A 359 -20.80 23.36 18.21
C ASP A 359 -20.97 23.31 16.67
N GLY A 360 -20.52 22.23 16.02
CA GLY A 360 -20.56 22.06 14.57
C GLY A 360 -19.48 22.85 13.82
N THR A 361 -18.59 23.57 14.51
CA THR A 361 -17.50 24.30 13.86
C THR A 361 -16.38 23.34 13.42
N PRO A 362 -15.74 23.57 12.26
CA PRO A 362 -14.56 22.80 11.86
C PRO A 362 -13.51 22.85 12.98
N GLY A 363 -13.03 21.70 13.45
CA GLY A 363 -11.97 21.64 14.46
C GLY A 363 -10.73 22.40 13.99
N GLN A 364 -9.94 22.94 14.91
CA GLN A 364 -8.76 23.79 14.59
C GLN A 364 -7.70 23.11 13.71
N ASN A 365 -7.78 21.77 13.55
CA ASN A 365 -6.91 20.96 12.70
C ASN A 365 -7.60 20.40 11.45
N ALA A 366 -8.83 20.83 11.14
CA ALA A 366 -9.44 20.53 9.86
C ALA A 366 -8.59 21.21 8.77
N GLY A 367 -7.76 20.41 8.09
CA GLY A 367 -7.26 20.78 6.79
C GLY A 367 -8.44 21.19 5.89
N SER A 368 -8.19 21.90 4.80
CA SER A 368 -9.22 22.50 3.93
C SER A 368 -10.23 21.53 3.29
N SER A 369 -10.30 20.27 3.72
CA SER A 369 -11.38 19.34 3.44
C SER A 369 -12.64 19.78 4.17
N GLU A 370 -13.70 20.06 3.40
CA GLU A 370 -15.03 20.46 3.89
C GLU A 370 -15.51 19.55 5.03
N VAL A 371 -15.71 20.16 6.20
CA VAL A 371 -16.34 19.50 7.34
C VAL A 371 -17.85 19.69 7.18
N GLN A 372 -18.57 18.61 6.87
CA GLN A 372 -20.03 18.61 6.75
C GLN A 372 -20.65 18.52 8.16
N GLY A 373 -20.81 19.67 8.80
CA GLY A 373 -21.60 19.83 10.02
C GLY A 373 -22.94 20.48 9.72
N THR A 374 -24.05 19.83 10.08
CA THR A 374 -25.39 20.44 10.04
C THR A 374 -25.50 21.50 11.12
N HIS A 375 -25.62 22.76 10.70
CA HIS A 375 -25.79 23.90 11.59
C HIS A 375 -27.22 23.86 12.17
N GLU A 376 -27.37 23.47 13.44
CA GLU A 376 -28.61 23.73 14.19
C GLU A 376 -28.69 25.26 14.41
N GLY A 377 -29.62 25.90 13.73
CA GLY A 377 -29.89 27.33 13.88
C GLY A 377 -30.50 27.62 15.25
N ALA A 378 -29.75 28.32 16.10
CA ALA A 378 -30.29 28.96 17.29
C ALA A 378 -31.31 30.03 16.85
N LEU A 379 -32.59 29.74 17.07
CA LEU A 379 -33.68 30.70 17.00
C LEU A 379 -33.64 31.58 18.25
N ASP A 380 -33.35 32.88 18.05
CA ASP A 380 -34.04 34.04 18.63
C ASP A 380 -33.09 35.24 18.83
N ALA A 381 -33.19 36.23 17.94
CA ALA A 381 -33.03 37.66 18.25
C ALA A 381 -33.49 38.56 17.08
N ASP A 382 -34.72 39.07 17.22
CA ASP A 382 -35.26 40.40 16.88
C ASP A 382 -34.74 41.21 15.66
N PRO A 383 -35.61 41.64 14.70
CA PRO A 383 -35.21 42.46 13.57
C PRO A 383 -35.56 43.94 13.77
N GLN A 384 -34.57 44.84 13.91
CA GLN A 384 -34.78 46.25 13.59
C GLN A 384 -33.57 46.94 12.96
N SER A 385 -33.89 47.69 11.89
CA SER A 385 -33.23 48.88 11.35
C SER A 385 -32.31 48.74 10.12
N ALA A 386 -32.93 49.15 9.00
CA ALA A 386 -32.52 50.29 8.17
C ALA A 386 -31.47 50.08 7.06
N LEU A 387 -32.01 49.98 5.84
CA LEU A 387 -31.76 50.92 4.72
C LEU A 387 -30.34 51.51 4.59
N GLN A 388 -29.63 51.07 3.54
CA GLN A 388 -29.19 52.03 2.52
C GLN A 388 -28.92 51.35 1.18
N ALA A 389 -29.42 52.00 0.14
CA ALA A 389 -29.36 51.64 -1.25
C ALA A 389 -27.95 51.82 -1.82
N THR A 390 -27.61 50.99 -2.80
CA THR A 390 -26.89 51.46 -3.99
C THR A 390 -27.27 50.57 -5.17
N ASP A 391 -27.91 51.20 -6.15
CA ASP A 391 -28.04 50.76 -7.52
C ASP A 391 -26.70 50.32 -8.09
N THR A 392 -26.67 49.20 -8.82
CA THR A 392 -25.90 49.13 -10.07
C THR A 392 -26.57 48.17 -11.03
N ASP A 393 -26.98 48.77 -12.14
CA ASP A 393 -27.44 48.25 -13.41
C ASP A 393 -26.79 46.95 -13.93
N LYS A 394 -27.66 46.07 -14.44
CA LYS A 394 -27.70 45.60 -15.84
C LYS A 394 -26.61 44.64 -16.35
N ALA A 395 -27.00 43.38 -16.54
CA ALA A 395 -26.73 42.64 -17.77
C ALA A 395 -27.70 41.46 -17.90
N GLU A 396 -28.58 41.57 -18.90
CA GLU A 396 -29.42 40.49 -19.44
C GLU A 396 -28.53 39.42 -20.09
N ASN A 397 -28.88 38.15 -19.91
CA ASN A 397 -28.67 37.17 -20.96
C ASN A 397 -29.70 36.03 -20.83
N GLU A 398 -30.66 36.07 -21.74
CA GLU A 398 -31.54 34.97 -22.11
C GLU A 398 -30.70 33.85 -22.73
N THR A 399 -31.01 32.60 -22.39
CA THR A 399 -30.96 31.50 -23.37
C THR A 399 -31.93 30.39 -22.96
N ASP A 400 -33.01 30.27 -23.73
CA ASP A 400 -33.79 29.06 -23.96
C ASP A 400 -32.83 27.87 -24.24
N GLY A 401 -33.09 26.61 -23.92
CA GLY A 401 -34.34 25.87 -23.76
C GLY A 401 -34.12 24.56 -24.53
N GLU A 402 -34.17 23.41 -23.87
CA GLU A 402 -34.30 22.10 -24.53
C GLU A 402 -35.07 21.13 -23.64
N ASP A 403 -36.27 20.81 -24.10
CA ASP A 403 -37.23 19.83 -23.57
C ASP A 403 -36.66 18.40 -23.60
N ALA A 404 -36.76 17.71 -22.47
CA ALA A 404 -36.66 16.25 -22.41
C ALA A 404 -37.82 15.66 -21.61
N THR A 405 -38.83 15.16 -22.33
CA THR A 405 -39.91 14.31 -21.80
C THR A 405 -39.38 12.97 -21.30
N PRO A 406 -39.75 12.49 -20.09
CA PRO A 406 -39.58 11.09 -19.71
C PRO A 406 -40.86 10.27 -19.96
N LEU A 407 -40.64 9.04 -20.42
CA LEU A 407 -41.62 7.99 -20.67
C LEU A 407 -42.24 7.48 -19.36
N THR A 408 -43.58 7.52 -19.28
CA THR A 408 -44.40 6.83 -18.28
C THR A 408 -44.44 5.32 -18.52
N GLY A 409 -44.08 4.55 -17.50
CA GLY A 409 -44.40 3.13 -17.37
C GLY A 409 -44.95 2.85 -15.98
N GLU A 410 -46.24 2.51 -15.92
CA GLU A 410 -46.97 1.90 -14.80
C GLU A 410 -46.38 0.50 -14.51
N GLU A 411 -46.34 -0.11 -13.31
CA GLU A 411 -47.19 -0.10 -12.12
C GLU A 411 -46.32 -0.39 -10.86
N THR A 412 -46.71 0.13 -9.69
CA THR A 412 -46.07 -0.22 -8.40
C THR A 412 -46.63 -1.52 -7.81
N PRO A 413 -45.80 -2.49 -7.39
CA PRO A 413 -46.28 -3.72 -6.78
C PRO A 413 -46.78 -3.47 -5.36
N THR A 414 -48.06 -3.77 -5.10
CA THR A 414 -48.61 -3.81 -3.74
C THR A 414 -48.47 -5.19 -3.14
N LEU A 415 -47.90 -5.29 -1.93
CA LEU A 415 -47.75 -6.53 -1.17
C LEU A 415 -48.64 -6.45 0.09
N GLN A 416 -49.52 -7.45 0.26
CA GLN A 416 -50.40 -7.60 1.44
C GLN A 416 -49.88 -8.72 2.32
N ILE A 417 -49.62 -8.43 3.59
CA ILE A 417 -49.34 -9.42 4.64
C ILE A 417 -50.28 -9.11 5.81
N ASP A 418 -51.00 -10.11 6.31
CA ASP A 418 -51.94 -10.03 7.44
C ASP A 418 -53.01 -8.93 7.39
N GLY A 419 -53.59 -8.70 6.21
CA GLY A 419 -54.78 -7.85 6.06
C GLY A 419 -54.54 -6.35 6.23
N GLN A 420 -53.30 -5.91 6.48
CA GLN A 420 -52.92 -4.51 6.43
C GLN A 420 -52.32 -4.18 5.06
N ARG A 421 -52.87 -3.15 4.42
CA ARG A 421 -52.46 -2.67 3.10
C ARG A 421 -51.36 -1.62 3.28
N LEU A 422 -50.10 -2.04 3.21
CA LEU A 422 -48.97 -1.12 3.17
C LEU A 422 -48.94 -0.44 1.80
N THR A 423 -49.20 0.86 1.78
CA THR A 423 -49.12 1.70 0.59
C THR A 423 -47.79 2.44 0.67
N LEU A 424 -46.81 2.03 -0.13
CA LEU A 424 -45.52 2.72 -0.22
C LEU A 424 -45.70 3.99 -1.05
N THR A 425 -45.75 5.15 -0.41
CA THR A 425 -45.56 6.44 -1.08
C THR A 425 -44.08 6.61 -1.42
N ALA A 426 -43.67 6.11 -2.58
CA ALA A 426 -42.44 6.56 -3.20
C ALA A 426 -42.74 7.91 -3.87
N GLU A 427 -42.43 9.01 -3.18
CA GLU A 427 -42.28 10.29 -3.88
C GLU A 427 -41.04 10.18 -4.77
N THR A 428 -41.27 10.00 -6.06
CA THR A 428 -40.23 10.09 -7.09
C THR A 428 -39.88 11.56 -7.32
N SER A 429 -39.15 12.16 -6.38
CA SER A 429 -38.41 13.38 -6.63
C SER A 429 -37.15 13.03 -7.43
N GLY A 430 -37.25 13.16 -8.75
CA GLY A 430 -36.11 13.06 -9.66
C GLY A 430 -35.20 14.27 -9.49
N ASN A 431 -34.35 14.26 -8.47
CA ASN A 431 -33.17 15.11 -8.42
C ASN A 431 -32.04 14.35 -7.72
N THR A 432 -30.87 14.28 -8.36
CA THR A 432 -29.64 13.70 -7.82
C THR A 432 -29.06 14.61 -6.73
N GLN A 433 -29.79 14.71 -5.63
CA GLN A 433 -29.37 15.39 -4.41
C GLN A 433 -29.27 14.33 -3.32
N GLY A 434 -28.13 14.31 -2.63
CA GLY A 434 -27.72 13.27 -1.71
C GLY A 434 -28.73 13.02 -0.57
N PHE A 435 -28.55 11.88 0.08
CA PHE A 435 -29.34 11.28 1.17
C PHE A 435 -29.49 12.13 2.46
N SER A 436 -29.56 13.46 2.37
CA SER A 436 -29.72 14.36 3.52
C SER A 436 -31.15 14.46 4.04
N ASP A 437 -32.16 14.17 3.21
CA ASP A 437 -33.57 14.45 3.55
C ASP A 437 -34.38 13.26 4.09
N ALA A 438 -33.74 12.13 4.38
CA ALA A 438 -34.44 11.00 5.02
C ALA A 438 -34.69 11.21 6.53
N ILE A 439 -34.20 12.31 7.12
CA ILE A 439 -34.42 12.67 8.52
C ILE A 439 -34.66 14.20 8.65
N THR A 440 -35.50 14.75 7.77
CA THR A 440 -36.05 16.11 7.95
C THR A 440 -37.56 16.04 7.94
N GLY A 441 -38.11 15.24 8.86
CA GLY A 441 -39.51 15.39 9.24
C GLY A 441 -39.68 16.79 9.84
N GLU A 442 -40.61 17.59 9.30
CA GLU A 442 -41.13 18.79 9.96
C GLU A 442 -41.30 18.48 11.45
N VAL A 443 -40.61 19.24 12.31
CA VAL A 443 -40.71 19.13 13.76
C VAL A 443 -42.09 19.63 14.17
N SER A 444 -43.11 18.80 13.96
CA SER A 444 -44.36 18.89 14.70
C SER A 444 -44.02 18.61 16.16
N ASN A 445 -44.56 19.40 17.08
CA ASN A 445 -44.35 19.39 18.54
C ASN A 445 -44.73 18.08 19.27
N ASN A 446 -44.77 16.95 18.58
CA ASN A 446 -44.98 15.64 19.17
C ASN A 446 -43.60 14.99 19.37
N ASN A 447 -43.38 14.44 20.57
CA ASN A 447 -42.16 13.71 20.93
C ASN A 447 -41.66 12.84 19.76
N PRO A 448 -40.35 12.81 19.47
CA PRO A 448 -39.83 11.95 18.41
C PRO A 448 -40.27 10.51 18.68
N ASP A 449 -40.88 9.87 17.69
CA ASP A 449 -41.22 8.46 17.76
C ASP A 449 -39.92 7.66 17.87
N TYR A 450 -39.56 7.28 19.09
CA TYR A 450 -38.42 6.41 19.34
C TYR A 450 -38.75 5.02 18.80
N LEU A 451 -38.07 4.63 17.72
CA LEU A 451 -38.12 3.26 17.25
C LEU A 451 -37.55 2.33 18.34
N PRO A 452 -38.16 1.15 18.55
CA PRO A 452 -37.57 0.11 19.39
C PRO A 452 -36.14 -0.17 18.94
N PHE A 453 -35.22 -0.36 19.88
CA PHE A 453 -33.81 -0.63 19.58
C PHE A 453 -33.64 -1.85 18.66
N SER A 454 -34.49 -2.86 18.80
CA SER A 454 -34.54 -4.03 17.90
C SER A 454 -34.72 -3.64 16.43
N ASP A 455 -35.57 -2.65 16.16
CA ASP A 455 -35.92 -2.23 14.80
C ASP A 455 -34.79 -1.40 14.18
N VAL A 456 -34.08 -0.63 15.01
CA VAL A 456 -32.89 0.13 14.60
C VAL A 456 -31.76 -0.82 14.22
N VAL A 457 -31.48 -1.84 15.04
CA VAL A 457 -30.44 -2.85 14.74
C VAL A 457 -30.79 -3.64 13.48
N LEU A 458 -32.05 -4.07 13.34
CA LEU A 458 -32.51 -4.84 12.18
C LEU A 458 -32.48 -4.01 10.88
N ASN A 459 -32.80 -2.73 10.94
CA ASN A 459 -32.64 -1.82 9.81
C ASN A 459 -31.17 -1.57 9.47
N ALA A 460 -30.29 -1.45 10.47
CA ALA A 460 -28.85 -1.29 10.25
C ALA A 460 -28.21 -2.55 9.63
N GLU A 461 -28.62 -3.74 10.05
CA GLU A 461 -28.19 -5.01 9.45
C GLU A 461 -28.66 -5.14 7.99
N ARG A 462 -29.91 -4.77 7.70
CA ARG A 462 -30.45 -4.77 6.33
C ARG A 462 -29.70 -3.78 5.43
N ALA A 463 -29.47 -2.56 5.92
CA ALA A 463 -28.72 -1.54 5.20
C ALA A 463 -27.27 -1.96 4.96
N TYR A 464 -26.64 -2.61 5.93
CA TYR A 464 -25.31 -3.19 5.77
C TYR A 464 -25.29 -4.28 4.68
N ALA A 465 -26.23 -5.22 4.70
CA ALA A 465 -26.32 -6.26 3.68
C ALA A 465 -26.52 -5.67 2.27
N GLU A 466 -27.42 -4.70 2.12
CA GLU A 466 -27.65 -4.00 0.85
C GLU A 466 -26.40 -3.23 0.38
N ALA A 467 -25.68 -2.59 1.30
CA ALA A 467 -24.47 -1.84 0.97
C ALA A 467 -23.30 -2.76 0.59
N VAL A 468 -23.23 -3.98 1.14
CA VAL A 468 -22.27 -5.02 0.73
C VAL A 468 -22.62 -5.53 -0.67
N ASP A 469 -23.88 -5.90 -0.93
CA ASP A 469 -24.32 -6.41 -2.24
C ASP A 469 -24.09 -5.39 -3.37
N ASN A 470 -24.26 -4.10 -3.06
CA ASN A 470 -24.04 -3.00 -4.00
C ASN A 470 -22.57 -2.52 -4.08
N ASN A 471 -21.61 -3.21 -3.44
CA ASN A 471 -20.20 -2.80 -3.36
C ASN A 471 -19.99 -1.35 -2.85
N ARG A 472 -20.90 -0.83 -2.04
CA ARG A 472 -20.82 0.52 -1.46
C ARG A 472 -19.88 0.57 -0.26
N ILE A 473 -19.60 -0.58 0.36
CA ILE A 473 -18.66 -0.72 1.46
C ILE A 473 -17.38 -1.40 0.96
N PRO A 474 -16.21 -0.73 1.03
CA PRO A 474 -14.93 -1.36 0.73
C PRO A 474 -14.73 -2.62 1.57
N VAL A 475 -14.24 -3.71 0.95
CA VAL A 475 -14.11 -5.05 1.56
C VAL A 475 -13.43 -5.03 2.94
N ARG A 476 -12.48 -4.12 3.15
CA ARG A 476 -11.77 -3.95 4.43
C ARG A 476 -12.67 -3.57 5.61
N TYR A 477 -13.77 -2.87 5.39
CA TYR A 477 -14.68 -2.41 6.45
C TYR A 477 -15.85 -3.36 6.70
N GLN A 478 -16.13 -4.30 5.80
CA GLN A 478 -17.27 -5.20 5.90
C GLN A 478 -17.24 -6.01 7.20
N ALA A 479 -16.11 -6.67 7.48
CA ALA A 479 -15.94 -7.46 8.70
C ALA A 479 -16.08 -6.62 9.98
N GLN A 480 -15.62 -5.36 9.97
CA GLN A 480 -15.66 -4.47 11.13
C GLN A 480 -17.08 -3.98 11.41
N ILE A 481 -17.82 -3.56 10.38
CA ILE A 481 -19.21 -3.13 10.51
C ILE A 481 -20.09 -4.29 10.97
N LYS A 482 -19.89 -5.49 10.38
CA LYS A 482 -20.62 -6.69 10.80
C LYS A 482 -20.36 -7.03 12.27
N ALA A 483 -19.09 -7.02 12.70
CA ALA A 483 -18.74 -7.32 14.08
C ALA A 483 -19.30 -6.29 15.07
N TYR A 484 -19.41 -5.02 14.67
CA TYR A 484 -20.05 -3.99 15.47
C TYR A 484 -21.55 -4.25 15.63
N LEU A 485 -22.26 -4.53 14.53
CA LEU A 485 -23.70 -4.82 14.56
C LEU A 485 -24.02 -6.06 15.41
N GLU A 486 -23.22 -7.14 15.28
CA GLU A 486 -23.33 -8.34 16.12
C GLU A 486 -23.07 -8.06 17.61
N ALA A 487 -22.16 -7.13 17.94
CA ALA A 487 -21.91 -6.76 19.34
C ALA A 487 -23.09 -6.00 19.93
N VAL A 488 -23.65 -5.06 19.16
CA VAL A 488 -24.81 -4.24 19.56
C VAL A 488 -26.07 -5.11 19.75
N SER A 489 -26.29 -6.12 18.89
CA SER A 489 -27.44 -7.02 19.04
C SER A 489 -27.33 -7.90 20.30
N LYS A 490 -26.13 -8.41 20.60
CA LYS A 490 -25.88 -9.30 21.74
C LYS A 490 -25.97 -8.60 23.10
N GLU A 491 -25.71 -7.30 23.16
CA GLU A 491 -25.85 -6.51 24.39
C GLU A 491 -27.33 -6.35 24.77
N ASN A 492 -28.20 -6.18 23.77
CA ASN A 492 -29.65 -6.06 23.97
C ASN A 492 -30.32 -7.37 24.42
N GLU A 493 -29.80 -8.53 24.04
CA GLU A 493 -30.32 -9.82 24.51
C GLU A 493 -30.04 -10.08 26.01
N LYS A 494 -29.08 -9.38 26.62
CA LYS A 494 -28.69 -9.58 28.01
C LYS A 494 -29.46 -8.74 29.03
N GLU A 495 -30.21 -7.74 28.57
CA GLU A 495 -31.10 -6.94 29.42
C GLU A 495 -32.58 -7.19 29.06
N PRO A 496 -33.13 -8.37 29.40
CA PRO A 496 -34.59 -8.50 29.43
C PRO A 496 -35.09 -7.69 30.62
N ASN A 497 -35.75 -6.55 30.34
CA ASN A 497 -36.57 -5.85 31.33
C ASN A 497 -37.72 -6.72 31.84
#